data_AF-A0A8X7C447-F1
#
_entry.id   AF-A0A8X7C447-F1
#
_cell.length_a   1.000
_cell.length_b   1.000
_cell.length_c   1.000
_cell.angle_alpha   90.00
_cell.angle_beta   90.00
_cell.angle_gamma   90.00
#
_symmetry.space_group_name_H-M   'P 1'
#
loop_
_entity.id
_entity.type
_entity.pdbx_description
1 polymer ?
#
loop_
_entity_poly.entity_id
_entity_poly.type
_entity_poly.pdbx_seq_one_letter_code
_entity_poly.pdbx_strand_id
1 'polypeptide(L)'
;MGEAVPGYRLLLCKNKSPGRKETKPEVVERIRDSFLRSPSKSTRRAGAELAVPHTTVWRVLRKRLQFKPYRYQMVQALKPTDKPLRKNFCEKFQEKLDVNGFREHIGVYR
;
A
#
# COMPACT_ATOMS: atom_id res chain seq x y z
N MET A 1 28.92 38.40 51.17
CA MET A 1 27.79 39.17 50.61
C MET A 1 27.94 39.17 49.10
N GLY A 2 27.37 38.19 48.42
CA GLY A 2 27.39 38.10 46.95
C GLY A 2 26.00 37.68 46.51
N GLU A 3 25.21 38.68 46.12
CA GLU A 3 23.78 38.53 45.83
C GLU A 3 23.55 37.66 44.59
N ALA A 4 22.60 36.73 44.71
CA ALA A 4 22.13 35.93 43.60
C ALA A 4 21.36 36.83 42.62
N VAL A 5 21.91 37.02 41.42
CA VAL A 5 21.28 37.82 40.36
C VAL A 5 19.96 37.16 39.92
N PRO A 6 18.80 37.81 40.09
CA PRO A 6 17.52 37.26 39.70
C PRO A 6 17.24 37.65 38.25
N GLY A 7 17.09 36.69 37.34
CA GLY A 7 16.75 37.10 35.96
C GLY A 7 16.54 36.05 34.89
N TYR A 8 16.93 34.78 35.08
CA TYR A 8 16.71 33.78 34.03
C TYR A 8 15.70 32.73 34.49
N ARG A 9 14.44 32.93 34.11
CA ARG A 9 13.46 31.85 34.14
C ARG A 9 13.84 30.87 33.02
N LEU A 10 14.59 29.83 33.34
CA LEU A 10 14.81 28.71 32.42
C LEU A 10 13.44 28.12 32.09
N LEU A 11 12.94 28.39 30.88
CA LEU A 11 11.82 27.64 30.33
C LEU A 11 12.32 26.22 30.06
N LEU A 12 12.14 25.35 31.04
CA LEU A 12 12.35 23.93 30.89
C LEU A 12 11.36 23.43 29.81
N CYS A 13 11.84 23.30 28.58
CA CYS A 13 11.06 22.72 27.49
C CYS A 13 10.55 21.36 27.95
N LYS A 14 9.22 21.19 28.02
CA LYS A 14 8.59 19.90 28.33
C LYS A 14 9.23 18.81 27.47
N ASN A 15 9.74 17.74 28.10
CA ASN A 15 10.29 16.60 27.40
C ASN A 15 9.35 16.14 26.28
N LYS A 16 9.91 15.80 25.11
CA LYS A 16 9.12 15.28 23.98
C LYS A 16 8.29 14.10 24.47
N SER A 17 6.98 14.15 24.26
CA SER A 17 6.09 13.04 24.61
C SER A 17 6.53 11.79 23.83
N PRO A 18 6.48 10.58 24.41
CA PRO A 18 7.01 9.34 23.82
C PRO A 18 6.28 8.84 22.55
N GLY A 19 5.59 9.73 21.83
CA GLY A 19 4.80 9.39 20.66
C GLY A 19 3.58 8.55 21.00
N ARG A 20 2.79 8.25 19.96
CA ARG A 20 1.66 7.33 20.10
C ARG A 20 2.18 5.89 20.14
N LYS A 21 1.69 5.09 21.10
CA LYS A 21 2.02 3.67 21.23
C LYS A 21 1.75 2.90 19.92
N GLU A 22 2.62 1.94 19.63
CA GLU A 22 2.47 1.06 18.48
C GLU A 22 1.30 0.09 18.65
N THR A 23 0.78 -0.41 17.53
CA THR A 23 -0.25 -1.45 17.53
C THR A 23 0.40 -2.81 17.80
N LYS A 24 -0.23 -3.63 18.64
CA LYS A 24 0.27 -4.98 18.97
C LYS A 24 0.41 -5.83 17.69
N PRO A 25 1.45 -6.67 17.57
CA PRO A 25 1.70 -7.48 16.38
C PRO A 25 0.55 -8.46 16.09
N GLU A 26 -0.06 -9.05 17.12
CA GLU A 26 -1.24 -9.94 16.99
C GLU A 26 -2.41 -9.27 16.25
N VAL A 27 -2.67 -8.00 16.54
CA VAL A 27 -3.74 -7.24 15.88
C VAL A 27 -3.38 -6.94 14.43
N VAL A 28 -2.09 -6.74 14.13
CA VAL A 28 -1.61 -6.52 12.77
C VAL A 28 -1.83 -7.77 11.91
N GLU A 29 -1.50 -8.97 12.42
CA GLU A 29 -1.73 -10.21 11.69
C GLU A 29 -3.23 -10.50 11.50
N ARG A 30 -4.06 -10.26 12.53
CA ARG A 30 -5.54 -10.37 12.37
C ARG A 30 -6.09 -9.46 11.27
N ILE A 31 -5.57 -8.23 11.18
CA ILE A 31 -5.93 -7.32 10.09
C ILE A 31 -5.43 -7.88 8.76
N ARG A 32 -4.20 -8.36 8.69
CA ARG A 32 -3.61 -8.95 7.48
C ARG A 32 -4.46 -10.10 6.95
N ASP A 33 -4.80 -11.07 7.78
CA ASP A 33 -5.60 -12.24 7.41
C ASP A 33 -6.98 -11.86 6.87
N SER A 34 -7.64 -10.89 7.51
CA SER A 34 -8.94 -10.39 7.04
C SER A 34 -8.85 -9.80 5.63
N PHE A 35 -7.78 -9.06 5.32
CA PHE A 35 -7.61 -8.42 4.01
C PHE A 35 -7.03 -9.37 2.96
N LEU A 36 -6.27 -10.40 3.35
CA LEU A 36 -5.90 -11.49 2.45
C LEU A 36 -7.11 -12.32 2.03
N ARG A 37 -8.02 -12.61 2.98
CA ARG A 37 -9.27 -13.32 2.70
C ARG A 37 -10.24 -12.51 1.82
N SER A 38 -10.30 -11.19 2.00
CA SER A 38 -11.20 -10.31 1.25
C SER A 38 -10.56 -8.94 0.99
N PRO A 39 -9.77 -8.80 -0.09
CA PRO A 39 -9.03 -7.57 -0.39
C PRO A 39 -9.91 -6.33 -0.61
N SER A 40 -11.14 -6.52 -1.09
CA SER A 40 -12.11 -5.47 -1.38
C SER A 40 -12.87 -4.94 -0.15
N LYS A 41 -12.63 -5.50 1.04
CA LYS A 41 -13.37 -5.14 2.26
C LYS A 41 -13.04 -3.70 2.70
N SER A 42 -14.03 -2.97 3.20
CA SER A 42 -13.81 -1.61 3.71
C SER A 42 -13.11 -1.62 5.08
N THR A 43 -12.33 -0.57 5.37
CA THR A 43 -11.65 -0.42 6.68
C THR A 43 -12.63 -0.29 7.85
N ARG A 44 -13.79 0.34 7.63
CA ARG A 44 -14.87 0.41 8.63
C ARG A 44 -15.46 -0.96 8.94
N ARG A 45 -15.77 -1.75 7.91
CA ARG A 45 -16.33 -3.09 8.07
C ARG A 45 -15.33 -4.02 8.76
N ALA A 46 -14.07 -4.00 8.31
CA ALA A 46 -12.99 -4.75 8.97
C ALA A 46 -12.80 -4.32 10.43
N GLY A 47 -12.91 -3.02 10.74
CA GLY A 47 -12.85 -2.52 12.11
C GLY A 47 -13.98 -3.04 13.00
N ALA A 48 -15.21 -3.06 12.48
CA ALA A 48 -16.36 -3.62 13.20
C ALA A 48 -16.20 -5.13 13.45
N GLU A 49 -15.79 -5.91 12.44
CA GLU A 49 -15.57 -7.36 12.55
C GLU A 49 -14.44 -7.72 13.52
N LEU A 50 -13.36 -6.91 13.55
CA LEU A 50 -12.19 -7.17 14.39
C LEU A 50 -12.28 -6.52 15.78
N ALA A 51 -13.33 -5.74 16.06
CA ALA A 51 -13.44 -4.88 17.24
C ALA A 51 -12.23 -3.92 17.40
N VAL A 52 -11.77 -3.37 16.27
CA VAL A 52 -10.64 -2.43 16.20
C VAL A 52 -11.11 -1.12 15.58
N PRO A 53 -10.73 0.07 16.11
CA PRO A 53 -11.08 1.33 15.48
C PRO A 53 -10.61 1.39 14.01
N HIS A 54 -11.49 1.80 13.09
CA HIS A 54 -11.18 1.81 11.66
C HIS A 54 -9.93 2.63 11.31
N THR A 55 -9.61 3.66 12.09
CA THR A 55 -8.41 4.50 11.93
C THR A 55 -7.13 3.72 12.21
N THR A 56 -7.16 2.80 13.16
CA THR A 56 -6.07 1.86 13.45
C THR A 56 -5.91 0.88 12.29
N VAL A 57 -7.01 0.31 11.79
CA VAL A 57 -6.99 -0.58 10.61
C VAL A 57 -6.37 0.12 9.40
N TRP A 58 -6.83 1.33 9.08
CA TRP A 58 -6.28 2.14 7.98
C TRP A 58 -4.79 2.43 8.15
N ARG A 59 -4.35 2.75 9.37
CA ARG A 59 -2.94 3.02 9.66
C ARG A 59 -2.08 1.76 9.53
N VAL A 60 -2.53 0.62 10.02
CA VAL A 60 -1.84 -0.66 9.91
C VAL A 60 -1.66 -1.02 8.43
N LEU A 61 -2.72 -0.94 7.64
CA LEU A 61 -2.68 -1.18 6.19
C LEU A 61 -1.64 -0.30 5.49
N ARG A 62 -1.64 1.02 5.79
CA ARG A 62 -0.80 1.98 5.05
C ARG A 62 0.65 2.08 5.53
N LYS A 63 0.90 1.89 6.84
CA LYS A 63 2.22 2.11 7.45
C LYS A 63 2.97 0.82 7.80
N ARG A 64 2.26 -0.26 8.13
CA ARG A 64 2.88 -1.53 8.55
C ARG A 64 2.86 -2.55 7.43
N LEU A 65 1.67 -2.86 6.91
CA LEU A 65 1.50 -3.86 5.85
C LEU A 65 1.79 -3.29 4.44
N GLN A 66 1.79 -1.97 4.31
CA GLN A 66 2.00 -1.25 3.05
C GLN A 66 1.04 -1.64 1.92
N PHE A 67 -0.13 -2.20 2.26
CA PHE A 67 -1.16 -2.54 1.29
C PHE A 67 -1.69 -1.29 0.61
N LYS A 68 -1.64 -1.28 -0.73
CA LYS A 68 -2.17 -0.20 -1.55
C LYS A 68 -3.56 -0.61 -2.04
N PRO A 69 -4.57 0.25 -1.88
CA PRO A 69 -5.88 -0.03 -2.46
C PRO A 69 -5.74 -0.10 -3.98
N TYR A 70 -5.96 -1.27 -4.56
CA TYR A 70 -5.99 -1.45 -6.00
C TYR A 70 -7.44 -1.32 -6.48
N ARG A 71 -7.72 -0.28 -7.28
CA ARG A 71 -9.01 -0.10 -7.93
C ARG A 71 -8.89 -0.59 -9.36
N TYR A 72 -9.31 -1.85 -9.60
CA TYR A 72 -9.46 -2.35 -10.95
C TYR A 72 -10.58 -1.59 -11.65
N GLN A 73 -10.28 -0.96 -12.79
CA GLN A 73 -11.27 -0.32 -13.65
C GLN A 73 -11.34 -1.10 -14.96
N MET A 74 -12.51 -1.67 -15.25
CA MET A 74 -12.78 -2.31 -16.53
C MET A 74 -13.24 -1.23 -17.51
N VAL A 75 -12.35 -0.82 -18.42
CA VAL A 75 -12.64 0.27 -19.40
C VAL A 75 -13.23 -0.27 -20.70
N GLN A 76 -13.01 -1.56 -21.02
CA GLN A 76 -13.60 -2.24 -22.17
C GLN A 76 -14.20 -3.57 -21.73
N ALA A 77 -15.44 -3.86 -22.15
CA ALA A 77 -16.09 -5.13 -21.87
C ALA A 77 -15.37 -6.25 -22.65
N LEU A 78 -14.80 -7.22 -21.92
CA LEU A 78 -14.12 -8.36 -22.53
C LEU A 78 -15.15 -9.34 -23.07
N LYS A 79 -15.13 -9.60 -24.39
CA LYS A 79 -15.89 -10.69 -25.01
C LYS A 79 -15.15 -12.02 -24.82
N PRO A 80 -15.85 -13.17 -24.79
CA PRO A 80 -15.22 -14.48 -24.70
C PRO A 80 -14.18 -14.74 -25.80
N THR A 81 -14.41 -14.19 -27.00
CA THR A 81 -13.53 -14.25 -28.16
C THR A 81 -12.23 -13.46 -28.00
N ASP A 82 -12.19 -12.45 -27.14
CA ASP A 82 -11.04 -11.54 -27.04
C ASP A 82 -9.83 -12.22 -26.39
N LYS A 83 -10.07 -13.15 -25.46
CA LYS A 83 -8.99 -13.89 -24.78
C LYS A 83 -8.12 -14.70 -25.76
N PRO A 84 -8.67 -15.60 -26.58
CA PRO A 84 -7.87 -16.36 -27.55
C PRO A 84 -7.27 -15.44 -28.63
N LEU A 85 -8.00 -14.43 -29.10
CA LEU A 85 -7.48 -13.49 -30.10
C LEU A 85 -6.27 -12.69 -29.60
N ARG A 86 -6.34 -12.19 -28.37
CA ARG A 86 -5.22 -11.46 -27.73
C ARG A 86 -4.01 -12.35 -27.53
N LYS A 87 -4.22 -13.58 -27.06
CA LYS A 87 -3.13 -14.56 -26.90
C LYS A 87 -2.45 -14.86 -28.24
N ASN A 88 -3.24 -15.21 -29.26
CA ASN A 88 -2.74 -15.52 -30.59
C ASN A 88 -1.99 -14.34 -31.22
N PHE A 89 -2.46 -13.11 -30.99
CA PHE A 89 -1.74 -11.92 -31.43
C PHE A 89 -0.38 -11.79 -30.75
N CYS A 90 -0.31 -11.92 -29.42
CA CYS A 90 0.94 -11.82 -28.67
C CYS A 90 1.95 -12.90 -29.10
N GLU A 91 1.50 -14.15 -29.27
CA GLU A 91 2.36 -15.26 -29.72
C GLU A 91 2.92 -14.99 -31.13
N LYS A 92 2.05 -14.64 -32.08
CA LYS A 92 2.47 -14.28 -33.46
C LYS A 92 3.38 -13.06 -33.50
N PHE A 93 3.13 -12.09 -32.63
CA PHE A 93 3.97 -10.89 -32.53
C PHE A 93 5.36 -11.26 -32.00
N GLN A 94 5.43 -12.10 -30.97
CA GLN A 94 6.68 -12.58 -30.39
C GLN A 94 7.51 -13.38 -31.40
N GLU A 95 6.91 -14.31 -32.14
CA GLU A 95 7.59 -15.04 -33.23
C GLU A 95 8.23 -14.08 -34.25
N LYS A 96 7.51 -13.01 -34.61
CA LYS A 96 8.00 -12.02 -35.58
C LYS A 96 9.10 -11.12 -35.03
N LEU A 97 9.16 -10.91 -33.71
CA LEU A 97 10.24 -10.17 -33.07
C LEU A 97 11.57 -10.92 -33.13
N ASP A 98 11.53 -12.25 -33.05
CA ASP A 98 12.72 -13.10 -33.00
C ASP A 98 13.30 -13.35 -34.41
N VAL A 99 12.48 -13.31 -35.47
CA VAL A 99 12.90 -13.64 -36.86
C VAL A 99 13.57 -12.46 -37.60
N ASN A 100 13.31 -11.21 -37.21
CA ASN A 100 13.60 -10.05 -38.08
C ASN A 100 14.57 -9.00 -37.52
N GLY A 101 15.21 -9.22 -36.36
CA GLY A 101 15.98 -8.15 -35.68
C GLY A 101 15.12 -6.93 -35.31
N PHE A 102 13.79 -7.05 -35.46
CA PHE A 102 12.80 -5.98 -35.28
C PHE A 102 12.82 -5.44 -33.84
N ARG A 103 13.25 -6.30 -32.91
CA ARG A 103 13.46 -5.99 -31.50
C ARG A 103 14.47 -4.87 -31.25
N GLU A 104 15.49 -4.73 -32.10
CA GLU A 104 16.49 -3.64 -32.07
C GLU A 104 15.87 -2.31 -32.53
N HIS A 105 14.95 -2.35 -33.50
CA HIS A 105 14.35 -1.17 -34.12
C HIS A 105 13.24 -0.52 -33.27
N ILE A 106 12.47 -1.32 -32.51
CA ILE A 106 11.37 -0.80 -31.67
C ILE A 106 11.90 -0.23 -30.32
N GLY A 107 13.17 -0.48 -29.96
CA GLY A 107 13.76 0.10 -28.74
C GLY A 107 13.09 -0.34 -27.44
N VAL A 108 12.49 -1.54 -27.40
CA VAL A 108 11.71 -2.04 -26.25
C VAL A 108 12.58 -2.45 -25.06
N TYR A 109 13.91 -2.44 -25.21
CA TYR A 109 14.86 -2.60 -24.12
C TYR A 109 16.00 -1.59 -24.28
N ARG A 110 15.81 -0.39 -23.74
CA ARG A 110 16.90 0.46 -23.26
C ARG A 110 16.68 0.70 -21.77
#